data_AF-A0A2P5E3H7-F1
#
_entry.id   AF-A0A2P5E3H7-F1
#
_cell.length_a   1.000
_cell.length_b   1.000
_cell.length_c   1.000
_cell.angle_alpha   90.00
_cell.angle_beta   90.00
_cell.angle_gamma   90.00
#
_symmetry.space_group_name_H-M   'P 1'
#
loop_
_entity.id
_entity.type
_entity.pdbx_description
1 polymer ?
#
loop_
_entity_poly.entity_id
_entity_poly.type
_entity_poly.pdbx_seq_one_letter_code
_entity_poly.pdbx_strand_id
1 'polypeptide(L)'
;MGNPIGYCLIPGSVGLCQTINSHKSGEPLLGAMSGLPHITRGLYVYLGQGDDTLATWTKRYHLINLIQGLMQHFKDFYSLRFIQLWYTLGFHHVPYQEVFSIMPTLSNNFELWPADFFERNPVLKDKATQAVKWKKCLKLTVI
;
A
#
# COMPACT_ATOMS: atom_id res chain seq x y z
N MET A 1 -9.53 -23.99 12.12
CA MET A 1 -8.29 -24.70 11.74
C MET A 1 -7.01 -24.05 12.31
N GLY A 2 -7.08 -23.16 13.31
CA GLY A 2 -5.87 -22.70 14.03
C GLY A 2 -4.89 -21.80 13.27
N ASN A 3 -5.07 -21.60 11.96
CA ASN A 3 -4.22 -20.69 11.18
C ASN A 3 -4.44 -19.22 11.59
N PRO A 4 -3.38 -18.39 11.62
CA PRO A 4 -3.50 -16.97 11.84
C PRO A 4 -4.20 -16.31 10.64
N ILE A 5 -5.26 -15.54 10.93
CA ILE A 5 -5.99 -14.78 9.90
C ILE A 5 -5.19 -13.55 9.48
N GLY A 6 -5.18 -13.24 8.18
CA GLY A 6 -4.45 -12.06 7.70
C GLY A 6 -4.70 -11.69 6.25
N TYR A 7 -3.97 -10.67 5.82
CA TYR A 7 -3.87 -10.24 4.43
C TYR A 7 -2.40 -10.21 4.02
N CYS A 8 -2.12 -10.69 2.82
CA CYS A 8 -0.81 -10.65 2.19
C CYS A 8 -0.81 -9.51 1.15
N LEU A 9 0.19 -8.64 1.21
CA LEU A 9 0.41 -7.64 0.18
C LEU A 9 1.16 -8.27 -0.99
N ILE A 10 0.53 -8.28 -2.17
CA ILE A 10 1.15 -8.64 -3.43
C ILE A 10 1.60 -7.34 -4.12
N PRO A 11 2.91 -7.04 -4.11
CA PRO A 11 3.41 -5.82 -4.73
C PRO A 11 3.35 -5.95 -6.26
N GLY A 12 2.99 -4.85 -6.93
CA GLY A 12 3.21 -4.71 -8.37
C GLY A 12 4.66 -4.40 -8.70
N SER A 13 4.90 -3.90 -9.92
CA SER A 13 6.24 -3.47 -10.33
C SER A 13 6.71 -2.32 -9.44
N VAL A 14 7.82 -2.48 -8.73
CA VAL A 14 8.35 -1.47 -7.83
C VAL A 14 9.47 -0.70 -8.51
N GLY A 15 9.22 0.57 -8.85
CA GLY A 15 10.29 1.49 -9.22
C GLY A 15 11.02 1.99 -7.98
N LEU A 16 12.23 1.49 -7.75
CA LEU A 16 13.11 2.00 -6.69
C LEU A 16 13.63 3.40 -7.02
N CYS A 17 13.76 4.24 -5.99
CA CYS A 17 14.39 5.54 -6.12
C CYS A 17 15.90 5.35 -6.40
N GLN A 18 16.38 5.88 -7.53
CA GLN A 18 17.79 5.76 -7.94
C GLN A 18 18.69 6.84 -7.32
N THR A 19 18.13 7.84 -6.63
CA THR A 19 18.89 8.90 -5.97
C THR A 19 19.22 8.56 -4.51
N ILE A 20 20.47 8.82 -4.13
CA ILE A 20 21.12 8.46 -2.85
C ILE A 20 20.49 9.20 -1.63
N ASN A 21 19.61 10.17 -1.87
CA ASN A 21 19.15 11.14 -0.86
C ASN A 21 17.76 10.87 -0.26
N SER A 22 17.10 9.77 -0.60
CA SER A 22 15.88 9.34 0.10
C SER A 22 16.02 7.90 0.56
N HIS A 23 16.18 7.73 1.88
CA HIS A 23 16.14 6.48 2.64
C HIS A 23 16.67 5.22 1.93
N LYS A 24 17.92 4.88 2.28
CA LYS A 24 18.63 3.64 1.97
C LYS A 24 17.94 2.38 2.53
N SER A 25 16.74 2.06 2.08
CA SER A 25 16.25 0.70 2.15
C SER A 25 15.94 0.27 0.73
N GLY A 26 16.80 -0.58 0.17
CA GLY A 26 16.59 -1.25 -1.12
C GLY A 26 15.43 -2.25 -1.11
N GLU A 27 14.49 -2.09 -0.18
CA GLU A 27 13.30 -2.89 0.03
C GLU A 27 12.10 -1.93 0.01
N PRO A 28 10.92 -2.34 -0.47
CA PRO A 28 9.70 -1.59 -0.24
C PRO A 28 9.63 -1.26 1.24
N LEU A 29 9.55 0.03 1.60
CA LEU A 29 9.42 0.45 3.00
C LEU A 29 8.11 -0.10 3.53
N LEU A 30 8.14 -1.31 4.09
CA LEU A 30 7.03 -1.91 4.82
C LEU A 30 7.14 -1.41 6.26
N GLY A 31 6.79 -0.13 6.44
CA GLY A 31 6.75 0.49 7.75
C GLY A 31 5.45 0.14 8.45
N ALA A 32 5.55 -0.64 9.54
CA ALA A 32 4.45 -0.88 10.46
C ALA A 32 4.70 -0.06 11.73
N MET A 33 3.81 0.88 12.05
CA MET A 33 3.92 1.65 13.30
C MET A 33 2.56 1.84 13.96
N SER A 34 2.57 1.82 15.29
CA SER A 34 1.41 2.13 16.13
C SER A 34 1.48 3.59 16.60
N GLY A 35 0.53 4.42 16.19
CA GLY A 35 0.45 5.85 16.54
C GLY A 35 -0.07 6.73 15.40
N LEU A 36 -0.03 8.06 15.55
CA LEU A 36 -0.41 9.04 14.53
C LEU A 36 0.82 9.59 13.78
N PRO A 37 1.32 8.93 12.73
CA PRO A 37 2.06 9.60 11.67
C PRO A 37 1.06 9.95 10.55
N HIS A 38 0.73 11.24 10.38
CA HIS A 38 -0.18 11.64 9.30
C HIS A 38 0.55 11.68 7.93
N ILE A 39 1.88 11.86 7.92
CA ILE A 39 2.68 12.09 6.71
C ILE A 39 4.05 11.40 6.81
N THR A 40 4.41 10.56 5.83
CA THR A 40 5.68 9.80 5.82
C THR A 40 6.94 10.65 5.68
N ARG A 41 6.81 11.87 5.15
CA ARG A 41 7.91 12.81 4.93
C ARG A 41 8.00 13.91 5.99
N GLY A 42 7.15 13.87 7.01
CA GLY A 42 7.07 14.88 8.05
C GLY A 42 6.13 16.03 7.73
N LEU A 43 5.87 16.87 8.73
CA LEU A 43 4.94 18.00 8.61
C LEU A 43 5.49 19.11 7.69
N TYR A 44 6.82 19.29 7.66
CA TYR A 44 7.50 20.30 6.85
C TYR A 44 8.46 19.64 5.86
N VAL A 45 8.12 19.67 4.57
CA VAL A 45 8.85 18.95 3.51
C VAL A 45 9.84 19.85 2.77
N TYR A 46 9.52 21.12 2.56
CA TYR A 46 10.40 22.06 1.84
C TYR A 46 11.57 22.49 2.72
N LEU A 47 12.80 22.30 2.25
CA LEU A 47 14.06 22.53 3.01
C LEU A 47 14.14 21.79 4.35
N GLY A 48 13.33 20.74 4.53
CA GLY A 48 13.33 19.94 5.74
C GLY A 48 14.66 19.19 5.90
N GLN A 49 15.14 19.10 7.14
CA GLN A 49 16.38 18.39 7.48
C GLN A 49 16.21 16.85 7.52
N GLY A 50 14.97 16.34 7.40
CA GLY A 50 14.68 14.91 7.37
C GLY A 50 14.47 14.25 8.74
N ASP A 51 14.46 15.04 9.80
CA ASP A 51 14.39 14.57 11.20
C ASP A 51 13.00 14.05 11.61
N ASP A 52 11.96 14.44 10.88
CA ASP A 52 10.56 14.10 11.14
C ASP A 52 9.99 13.16 10.06
N THR A 53 10.70 12.08 9.68
CA THR A 53 10.28 11.18 8.58
C THR A 53 9.93 9.79 9.10
N LEU A 54 9.12 9.01 8.37
CA LEU A 54 8.72 7.65 8.77
C LEU A 54 9.91 6.81 9.28
N ALA A 55 11.08 6.93 8.66
CA ALA A 55 12.28 6.24 9.09
C ALA A 55 12.86 6.71 10.45
N THR A 56 12.79 8.01 10.78
CA THR A 56 13.20 8.49 12.12
C THR A 56 12.22 8.01 13.19
N TRP A 57 10.93 7.98 12.85
CA TRP A 57 9.89 7.44 13.73
C TRP A 57 10.02 5.93 13.94
N THR A 58 10.25 5.13 12.88
CA THR A 58 10.49 3.68 12.98
C THR A 58 11.73 3.38 13.83
N LYS A 59 12.83 4.11 13.64
CA LYS A 59 14.04 3.97 14.49
C LYS A 59 13.75 4.25 15.96
N ARG A 60 12.97 5.31 16.25
CA ARG A 60 12.58 5.66 17.62
C ARG A 60 11.70 4.58 18.25
N TYR A 61 10.79 3.98 17.50
CA TYR A 61 9.96 2.86 17.98
C TYR A 61 10.81 1.63 18.31
N HIS A 62 11.79 1.27 17.47
CA HIS A 62 12.72 0.16 17.77
C HIS A 62 13.57 0.45 19.02
N LEU A 63 14.07 1.68 19.17
CA LEU A 63 14.86 2.09 20.34
C LEU A 63 14.03 2.04 21.63
N ILE A 64 12.80 2.57 21.61
CA ILE A 64 11.87 2.52 22.74
C ILE A 64 11.54 1.07 23.09
N ASN A 65 11.29 0.23 22.10
CA ASN A 65 11.02 -1.20 22.30
C ASN A 65 12.22 -1.97 22.87
N LEU A 66 13.44 -1.59 22.50
CA LEU A 66 14.66 -2.20 23.01
C LEU A 66 14.92 -1.78 24.47
N ILE A 67 14.64 -0.52 24.82
CA ILE A 67 14.71 -0.01 26.20
C ILE A 67 13.57 -0.58 27.07
N GLN A 68 12.35 -0.67 26.54
CA GLN A 68 11.19 -1.29 27.20
C GLN A 68 11.19 -2.82 27.17
N GLY A 69 12.08 -3.47 26.41
CA GLY A 69 12.33 -4.93 26.51
C GLY A 69 12.92 -5.34 27.87
N LEU A 70 13.28 -4.36 28.71
CA LEU A 70 13.57 -4.56 30.13
C LEU A 70 12.31 -4.47 31.02
N MET A 71 11.18 -4.02 30.47
CA MET A 71 9.85 -3.90 31.09
C MET A 71 8.81 -4.65 30.22
N GLN A 72 8.94 -5.97 30.17
CA GLN A 72 8.23 -6.87 29.25
C GLN A 72 6.69 -6.85 29.34
N HIS A 73 6.08 -6.20 30.35
CA HIS A 73 4.66 -6.33 30.65
C HIS A 73 3.74 -5.21 30.13
N PHE A 74 4.27 -4.08 29.65
CA PHE A 74 3.42 -2.91 29.29
C PHE A 74 3.08 -2.80 27.79
N LYS A 75 3.74 -3.60 26.95
CA LYS A 75 3.74 -3.43 25.49
C LYS A 75 2.53 -4.05 24.79
N ASP A 76 1.98 -5.12 25.35
CA ASP A 76 0.96 -5.92 24.67
C ASP A 76 -0.45 -5.30 24.73
N PHE A 77 -0.74 -4.44 25.71
CA PHE A 77 -2.10 -3.93 25.95
C PHE A 77 -2.50 -2.74 25.06
N TYR A 78 -1.53 -1.90 24.65
CA TYR A 78 -1.78 -0.68 23.86
C TYR A 78 -1.19 -0.74 22.44
N SER A 79 -0.18 -1.58 22.18
CA SER A 79 0.56 -1.57 20.91
C SER A 79 -0.09 -2.35 19.76
N LEU A 80 -1.04 -3.25 20.04
CA LEU A 80 -1.67 -4.09 19.02
C LEU A 80 -2.97 -3.52 18.42
N ARG A 81 -3.50 -2.41 18.96
CA ARG A 81 -4.84 -1.95 18.58
C ARG A 81 -4.89 -1.27 17.21
N PHE A 82 -3.80 -0.62 16.78
CA PHE A 82 -3.74 0.08 15.50
C PHE A 82 -2.33 0.03 14.92
N ILE A 83 -2.11 -0.87 13.96
CA ILE A 83 -0.90 -0.94 13.14
C ILE A 83 -1.23 -0.32 11.78
N GLN A 84 -0.47 0.69 11.37
CA GLN A 84 -0.62 1.31 10.05
C GLN A 84 0.46 0.78 9.11
N LEU A 85 0.06 0.35 7.91
CA LEU A 85 0.95 -0.12 6.86
C LEU A 85 1.22 1.01 5.87
N TRP A 86 2.49 1.32 5.65
CA TRP A 86 2.92 2.19 4.56
C TRP A 86 3.49 1.35 3.42
N TYR A 87 3.07 1.62 2.18
CA TYR A 87 3.59 0.98 0.97
C TYR A 87 3.97 2.06 -0.04
N THR A 88 5.19 1.98 -0.56
CA THR A 88 5.72 2.97 -1.51
C THR A 88 5.64 2.42 -2.93
N LEU A 89 4.93 3.15 -3.79
CA LEU A 89 4.80 2.88 -5.22
C LEU A 89 5.59 3.91 -6.02
N GLY A 90 6.31 3.46 -7.05
CA GLY A 90 7.18 4.32 -7.85
C GLY A 90 7.33 3.84 -9.29
N PHE A 91 7.65 4.78 -10.18
CA PHE A 91 7.94 4.54 -11.59
C PHE A 91 9.34 5.07 -11.92
N HIS A 92 10.13 4.28 -12.65
CA HIS A 92 11.35 4.77 -13.28
C HIS A 92 11.00 5.24 -14.70
N HIS A 93 10.69 6.53 -14.86
CA HIS A 93 10.26 7.07 -16.13
C HIS A 93 11.46 7.52 -16.98
N VAL A 94 11.67 6.86 -18.12
CA VAL A 94 12.59 7.26 -19.18
C VAL A 94 11.75 7.84 -20.32
N PRO A 95 11.80 9.15 -20.63
CA PRO A 95 11.02 9.74 -21.70
C PRO A 95 11.44 9.24 -23.09
N TYR A 96 10.48 8.97 -23.97
CA TYR A 96 10.68 8.58 -25.37
C TYR A 96 9.74 9.37 -26.30
N GLN A 97 9.96 9.28 -27.63
CA GLN A 97 9.24 10.12 -28.60
C GLN A 97 7.72 9.91 -28.58
N GLU A 98 7.23 8.72 -28.23
CA GLU A 98 5.81 8.39 -28.22
C GLU A 98 5.04 9.01 -27.05
N VAL A 99 5.73 9.46 -25.99
CA VAL A 99 5.10 10.20 -24.88
C VAL A 99 5.09 11.72 -25.13
N PHE A 100 5.46 12.16 -26.34
CA PHE A 100 5.50 13.58 -26.69
C PHE A 100 4.16 14.12 -27.19
N SER A 101 3.91 15.39 -26.84
CA SER A 101 2.66 16.18 -26.88
C SER A 101 1.63 15.79 -25.81
N ILE A 102 1.30 14.51 -25.63
CA ILE A 102 0.44 14.01 -24.54
C ILE A 102 0.96 12.65 -24.06
N MET A 103 1.06 12.46 -22.74
CA MET A 103 1.45 11.18 -22.15
C MET A 103 0.24 10.21 -22.08
N PRO A 104 0.33 8.98 -22.63
CA PRO A 104 -0.70 7.97 -22.44
C PRO A 104 -0.75 7.49 -20.99
N THR A 105 -1.88 6.92 -20.58
CA THR A 105 -2.05 6.42 -19.20
C THR A 105 -1.12 5.24 -18.93
N LEU A 106 -0.29 5.39 -17.89
CA LEU A 106 0.52 4.31 -17.31
C LEU A 106 -0.16 3.81 -16.03
N SER A 107 -0.42 2.50 -15.94
CA SER A 107 -1.05 1.88 -14.76
C SER A 107 -0.07 1.03 -13.98
N ASN A 108 -0.14 1.09 -12.65
CA ASN A 108 0.55 0.17 -11.74
C ASN A 108 -0.36 -0.12 -10.55
N ASN A 109 -0.31 -1.36 -10.08
CA ASN A 109 -1.30 -1.90 -9.17
C ASN A 109 -0.59 -2.62 -8.02
N PHE A 110 -1.31 -2.81 -6.92
CA PHE A 110 -0.93 -3.73 -5.86
C PHE A 110 -2.21 -4.38 -5.35
N GLU A 111 -2.10 -5.56 -4.78
CA GLU A 111 -3.26 -6.30 -4.31
C GLU A 111 -3.06 -6.72 -2.86
N LEU A 112 -4.13 -6.65 -2.07
CA LEU A 112 -4.18 -7.22 -0.73
C LEU A 112 -4.97 -8.52 -0.82
N TRP A 113 -4.27 -9.64 -0.77
CA TRP A 113 -4.85 -10.97 -0.85
C TRP A 113 -5.23 -11.48 0.53
N PRO A 114 -6.47 -11.97 0.74
CA PRO A 114 -6.82 -12.62 1.99
C PRO A 114 -5.99 -13.90 2.15
N ALA A 115 -5.23 -14.01 3.24
CA ALA A 115 -4.42 -15.16 3.59
C ALA A 115 -5.04 -15.82 4.82
N ASP A 116 -5.68 -16.97 4.63
CA ASP A 116 -6.44 -17.69 5.66
C ASP A 116 -7.52 -16.85 6.38
N PHE A 117 -7.94 -15.72 5.79
CA PHE A 117 -8.95 -14.84 6.37
C PHE A 117 -10.35 -15.49 6.39
N PHE A 118 -10.65 -16.32 5.40
CA PHE A 118 -11.93 -17.01 5.28
C PHE A 118 -11.75 -18.51 5.55
N GLU A 119 -12.70 -19.12 6.26
CA GLU A 119 -12.70 -20.57 6.51
C GLU A 119 -12.82 -21.40 5.23
N ARG A 120 -13.36 -20.81 4.17
CA ARG A 120 -13.54 -21.40 2.83
C ARG A 120 -13.62 -20.29 1.80
N ASN A 121 -13.47 -20.63 0.53
CA ASN A 121 -13.53 -19.67 -0.58
C ASN A 121 -14.82 -18.80 -0.51
N PRO A 122 -14.69 -17.45 -0.40
CA PRO A 122 -15.82 -16.56 -0.16
C PRO A 122 -16.80 -16.46 -1.35
N VAL A 123 -16.34 -16.71 -2.57
CA VAL A 123 -17.18 -16.56 -3.79
C VAL A 123 -17.97 -17.83 -4.15
N LEU A 124 -17.88 -18.90 -3.37
CA LEU A 124 -18.55 -20.17 -3.67
C LEU A 124 -20.09 -20.09 -3.77
N LYS A 125 -20.71 -19.09 -3.12
CA LYS A 125 -22.16 -18.88 -3.15
C LYS A 125 -22.57 -17.71 -4.05
N ASP A 126 -21.61 -17.09 -4.72
CA ASP A 126 -21.86 -15.90 -5.50
C ASP A 126 -22.46 -16.26 -6.85
N LYS A 127 -23.49 -15.54 -7.27
CA LYS A 127 -24.19 -15.81 -8.54
C LYS A 127 -23.67 -14.86 -9.59
N ALA A 128 -23.20 -15.41 -10.71
CA ALA A 128 -22.81 -14.61 -11.85
C ALA A 128 -23.97 -13.69 -12.31
N THR A 129 -23.65 -12.43 -12.60
CA THR A 129 -24.62 -11.48 -13.12
C THR A 129 -25.12 -11.97 -14.48
N GLN A 130 -26.44 -12.01 -14.66
CA GLN A 130 -27.03 -12.48 -15.91
C GLN A 130 -26.82 -11.44 -17.03
N ALA A 131 -26.42 -11.92 -18.21
CA ALA A 131 -26.28 -11.07 -19.38
C ALA A 131 -27.66 -10.57 -19.83
N VAL A 132 -27.86 -9.25 -19.78
CA VAL A 132 -29.07 -8.62 -20.30
C VAL A 132 -28.91 -8.40 -21.80
N LYS A 133 -29.91 -8.83 -22.58
CA LYS A 133 -29.93 -8.63 -24.03
C LYS A 133 -30.20 -7.16 -24.35
N TRP A 134 -29.25 -6.51 -25.01
CA TRP A 134 -29.41 -5.14 -25.50
C TRP A 134 -30.59 -5.05 -26.48
N LYS A 135 -31.51 -4.11 -26.27
CA LYS A 135 -32.64 -3.89 -27.19
C LYS A 135 -32.10 -3.32 -28.51
N LYS A 136 -32.42 -3.96 -29.64
CA LYS A 136 -32.10 -3.41 -30.97
C LYS A 136 -32.96 -2.16 -31.23
N CYS A 137 -32.34 -1.09 -31.73
CA CYS A 137 -33.05 0.08 -32.24
C CYS A 137 -33.97 -0.34 -33.41
N LEU A 138 -35.24 0.05 -33.34
CA LEU A 138 -36.18 -0.07 -34.45
C LEU A 138 -35.73 0.90 -35.55
N LYS A 139 -35.47 0.39 -36.77
CA LYS A 139 -35.35 1.25 -37.95
C LYS A 139 -36.71 1.90 -38.19
N LEU A 140 -36.78 3.21 -38.00
CA LEU A 140 -37.86 4.04 -38.53
C LEU A 140 -37.73 4.02 -40.06
N THR A 141 -38.55 3.20 -40.70
CA THR A 141 -38.79 3.33 -42.14
C THR A 141 -39.75 4.50 -42.29
N VAL A 142 -39.24 5.63 -42.78
CA VAL A 142 -40.06 6.77 -43.20
C VAL A 142 -40.86 6.31 -44.43
N ILE A 143 -42.19 6.42 -44.35
CA ILE A 143 -43.13 6.15 -45.45
C ILE A 143 -43.19 7.39 -46.33
#